data_AF-A0A2X1S1S9-F1
#
_entry.id   AF-A0A2X1S1S9-F1
#
_cell.length_a   1.000
_cell.length_b   1.000
_cell.length_c   1.000
_cell.angle_alpha   90.00
_cell.angle_beta   90.00
_cell.angle_gamma   90.00
#
_symmetry.space_group_name_H-M   'P 1'
#
loop_
_entity.id
_entity.type
_entity.pdbx_description
1 polymer ?
#
loop_
_entity_poly.entity_id
_entity_poly.type
_entity_poly.pdbx_seq_one_letter_code
_entity_poly.pdbx_strand_id
1 'polypeptide(L)' 'MPAIVQHAVSGEVLMHGYMNKEALEKTEATGKVTFYSRTKQRLWTKGETSGHVLNVVSITPGL' A
#
# COMPACT_ATOMS: atom_id res chain seq x y z
N MET A 1 9.39 5.48 2.80
CA MET A 1 8.68 6.45 1.94
C MET A 1 7.22 6.53 2.38
N PRO A 2 6.64 7.73 2.55
CA PRO A 2 5.19 7.87 2.72
C PRO A 2 4.46 7.41 1.45
N ALA A 3 3.28 6.81 1.60
CA ALA A 3 2.47 6.31 0.50
C ALA A 3 1.00 6.67 0.75
N ILE A 4 0.38 7.32 -0.24
CA ILE A 4 -1.04 7.64 -0.23
C ILE A 4 -1.76 6.61 -1.09
N VAL A 5 -2.87 6.07 -0.59
CA VAL A 5 -3.75 5.21 -1.37
C VAL A 5 -4.99 5.98 -1.73
N GLN A 6 -5.26 6.06 -3.02
CA GLN A 6 -6.41 6.74 -3.60
C GLN A 6 -7.28 5.72 -4.33
N HIS A 7 -8.59 5.87 -4.25
CA HIS A 7 -9.51 5.05 -5.01
C HIS A 7 -9.38 5.38 -6.51
N ALA A 8 -9.07 4.37 -7.34
CA ALA A 8 -8.69 4.57 -8.74
C ALA A 8 -9.77 5.21 -9.63
N VAL A 9 -11.05 5.05 -9.28
CA VAL A 9 -12.18 5.64 -10.03
C VAL A 9 -12.65 6.98 -9.44
N SER A 10 -13.04 7.02 -8.16
CA SER A 10 -13.59 8.23 -7.53
C SER A 10 -12.55 9.30 -7.18
N GLY A 11 -11.26 8.95 -7.08
CA GLY A 11 -10.23 9.87 -6.61
C GLY A 11 -10.24 10.12 -5.10
N GLU A 12 -11.08 9.43 -4.33
CA GLU A 12 -11.11 9.55 -2.87
C GLU A 12 -9.79 9.07 -2.25
N VAL A 13 -9.22 9.85 -1.33
CA VAL A 13 -8.06 9.41 -0.54
C VAL A 13 -8.54 8.47 0.55
N LEU A 14 -8.11 7.21 0.46
CA LEU A 14 -8.54 6.16 1.38
C LEU A 14 -7.63 6.08 2.61
N MET A 15 -6.31 6.14 2.39
CA MET A 15 -5.33 5.88 3.44
C MET A 15 -4.00 6.59 3.21
N HIS A 16 -3.29 6.83 4.30
CA HIS A 16 -1.88 7.20 4.30
C HIS A 16 -1.10 6.17 5.12
N GLY A 17 -0.07 5.59 4.53
CA GLY A 17 0.83 4.65 5.19
C GLY A 17 2.29 4.87 4.79
N TYR A 18 3.15 3.93 5.17
CA TYR A 18 4.57 3.97 4.83
C TYR A 18 4.96 2.66 4.15
N MET A 19 5.85 2.76 3.17
CA MET A 19 6.50 1.62 2.52
C MET A 19 8.01 1.75 2.69
N ASN A 20 8.68 0.64 3.00
CA ASN A 20 10.11 0.47 2.75
C ASN A 20 10.28 -0.19 1.36
N LYS A 21 11.52 -0.47 0.95
CA LYS A 21 11.83 -1.08 -0.36
C LYS A 21 11.11 -2.43 -0.53
N GLU A 22 11.19 -3.31 0.47
CA GLU A 22 10.56 -4.64 0.44
C GLU A 22 9.03 -4.58 0.35
N ALA A 23 8.39 -3.62 1.03
CA ALA A 23 6.94 -3.43 0.94
C ALA A 23 6.50 -2.96 -0.45
N LEU A 24 7.29 -2.09 -1.10
CA LEU A 24 7.04 -1.67 -2.48
C LEU A 24 7.22 -2.83 -3.45
N GLU A 25 8.33 -3.56 -3.37
CA GLU A 25 8.61 -4.73 -4.21
C GLU A 25 7.51 -5.79 -4.08
N LYS A 26 7.03 -6.06 -2.85
CA LYS A 26 5.92 -7.01 -2.63
C LYS A 26 4.60 -6.48 -3.18
N THR A 27 4.37 -5.18 -3.11
CA THR A 27 3.17 -4.53 -3.69
C THR A 27 3.15 -4.70 -5.20
N GLU A 28 4.28 -4.44 -5.87
CA GLU A 28 4.43 -4.60 -7.31
C GLU A 28 4.30 -6.08 -7.73
N ALA A 29 4.94 -6.99 -7.00
CA ALA A 29 4.93 -8.42 -7.32
C ALA A 29 3.56 -9.08 -7.14
N THR A 30 2.77 -8.66 -6.13
CA THR A 30 1.49 -9.30 -5.80
C THR A 30 0.26 -8.56 -6.30
N GLY A 31 0.41 -7.30 -6.75
CA GLY A 31 -0.69 -6.42 -7.08
C GLY A 31 -1.57 -6.03 -5.87
N LYS A 32 -1.12 -6.30 -4.64
CA LYS A 32 -1.84 -5.99 -3.39
C LYS A 32 -1.04 -5.00 -2.56
N VAL A 33 -1.69 -3.93 -2.12
CA VAL A 33 -1.04 -2.90 -1.31
C VAL A 33 -0.46 -3.49 -0.03
N THR A 34 0.87 -3.42 0.09
CA THR A 34 1.63 -3.85 1.26
C THR A 34 2.33 -2.65 1.89
N PHE A 35 2.13 -2.44 3.18
CA PHE A 35 2.82 -1.41 3.95
C PHE A 35 3.92 -1.99 4.82
N TYR A 36 4.79 -1.11 5.29
CA TYR A 36 5.74 -1.38 6.36
C TYR A 36 5.29 -0.73 7.67
N SER A 37 5.01 -1.55 8.69
CA SER A 37 4.73 -1.04 10.03
C SER A 37 6.05 -0.60 10.69
N ARG A 38 6.24 0.71 10.81
CA ARG A 38 7.45 1.27 11.46
C ARG A 38 7.52 0.98 12.96
N THR A 39 6.39 0.75 13.62
CA THR A 39 6.37 0.41 15.05
C THR A 39 6.58 -1.08 15.29
N LYS A 40 6.01 -1.95 14.44
CA LYS A 40 6.14 -3.42 14.56
C LYS A 40 7.29 -4.01 13.74
N GLN A 41 8.02 -3.17 12.99
CA GLN A 41 9.14 -3.53 12.11
C GLN A 41 8.85 -4.74 11.21
N ARG A 42 7.66 -4.74 10.57
CA ARG A 42 7.21 -5.85 9.71
C ARG A 42 6.38 -5.36 8.53
N LEU A 43 6.32 -6.19 7.48
CA LEU A 43 5.36 -6.04 6.40
C LEU A 43 3.94 -6.31 6.88
N TRP A 44 2.98 -5.62 6.28
CA TRP A 44 1.56 -5.81 6.50
C TRP A 44 0.79 -5.59 5.20
N THR A 45 0.12 -6.62 4.70
CA THR A 45 -0.69 -6.49 3.47
C THR A 45 -2.07 -6.00 3.85
N LYS A 46 -2.53 -4.90 3.25
CA LYS A 46 -3.85 -4.34 3.57
C LYS A 46 -4.92 -5.40 3.30
N GLY A 47 -5.73 -5.68 4.33
CA GLY A 47 -6.80 -6.67 4.24
C GLY A 47 -6.38 -8.10 4.59
N GLU A 48 -5.13 -8.37 4.99
CA GLU A 48 -4.69 -9.73 5.36
C GLU A 48 -5.49 -10.36 6.50
N THR A 49 -6.09 -9.55 7.38
CA THR A 49 -6.97 -10.01 8.47
C THR A 49 -8.44 -9.76 8.17
N SER A 50 -8.79 -8.63 7.55
CA SER A 50 -10.19 -8.23 7.36
C SER A 50 -10.80 -8.65 6.02
N GLY A 51 -10.02 -9.19 5.08
CA GLY A 51 -10.46 -9.49 3.72
C GLY A 51 -10.61 -8.26 2.79
N HIS A 52 -10.62 -7.04 3.34
CA HIS A 52 -10.69 -5.79 2.57
C HIS A 52 -9.32 -5.42 1.98
N VAL A 53 -8.96 -6.11 0.90
CA VAL A 53 -7.73 -5.90 0.13
C VAL A 53 -7.86 -4.70 -0.80
N LEU A 54 -6.75 -4.01 -1.04
CA LEU A 54 -6.65 -2.97 -2.06
C LEU A 54 -5.76 -3.49 -3.19
N ASN A 55 -6.35 -3.63 -4.38
CA ASN A 55 -5.65 -4.03 -5.59
C ASN A 55 -5.02 -2.80 -6.23
N VAL A 56 -3.77 -2.96 -6.69
CA VAL A 56 -3.01 -1.90 -7.33
C VAL A 56 -3.53 -1.70 -8.76
N VAL A 57 -3.81 -0.45 -9.12
CA VAL A 57 -4.12 -0.05 -10.51
C VAL A 57 -2.94 0.70 -11.13
N SER A 58 -2.35 1.63 -10.38
CA SER A 58 -1.17 2.39 -10.80
C SER A 58 -0.36 2.82 -9.58
N ILE A 59 0.95 3.01 -9.77
CA ILE A 59 1.87 3.57 -8.78
C ILE A 59 2.64 4.69 -9.46
N THR A 60 2.67 5.86 -8.83
CA THR A 60 3.39 7.03 -9.34
C THR A 60 4.25 7.62 -8.22
N PRO A 61 5.54 7.90 -8.45
CA PRO A 61 6.36 8.60 -7.46
C PRO A 61 5.84 10.02 -7.24
N GLY A 62 6.01 10.54 -6.02
CA GLY A 62 5.87 11.97 -5.78
C GLY A 62 6.97 12.74 -6.50
N LEU A 63 6.64 13.96 -6.96
CA LEU A 63 7.62 14.92 -7.48
C LEU A 63 8.55 15.42 -6.36
#